data_AF-A0A969PZQ2-F1
#
_entry.id   AF-A0A969PZQ2-F1
#
_cell.length_a   1.000
_cell.length_b   1.000
_cell.length_c   1.000
_cell.angle_alpha   90.00
_cell.angle_beta   90.00
_cell.angle_gamma   90.00
#
_symmetry.space_group_name_H-M   'P 1'
#
loop_
_entity.id
_entity.type
_entity.pdbx_description
1 polymer ?
#
loop_
_entity_poly.entity_id
_entity_poly.type
_entity_poly.pdbx_seq_one_letter_code
_entity_poly.pdbx_strand_id
1 'polypeptide(L)'
;MTRKTIQLILIPSAAVAALAAVLFLFFQQEEAIEGSAVIETLENRYQAEVSNLYLEADGYHASFETASGEYEAIIDPVTGEVLALEQIRVLEETEETASQDILTEEEIRSITEDTVSGEVDVTAVELEDEDGAPHYSVAFQVDNRSGRLEIDALSGAVDLFTLEEEASLEPLSEEEAVAIALEEHQGEVDDIDLEEENGRLVFEIEIENGEGGVDADIVIDAYTGEVLSVIYDD
;
A
#
# COMPACT_ATOMS: atom_id res chain seq x y z
N MET A 1 42.47 89.77 43.61
CA MET A 1 41.28 88.89 43.59
C MET A 1 41.44 87.90 42.45
N THR A 2 41.79 86.66 42.77
CA THR A 2 42.04 85.55 41.84
C THR A 2 40.72 85.01 41.28
N ARG A 3 40.50 85.13 39.96
CA ARG A 3 39.46 84.37 39.27
C ARG A 3 40.10 83.14 38.63
N LYS A 4 39.80 81.97 39.19
CA LYS A 4 40.27 80.65 38.75
C LYS A 4 39.57 80.34 37.41
N THR A 5 40.31 80.37 36.30
CA THR A 5 39.81 79.93 35.00
C THR A 5 39.82 78.41 34.96
N ILE A 6 38.64 77.80 35.03
CA ILE A 6 38.46 76.37 34.75
C ILE A 6 38.61 76.21 33.24
N GLN A 7 39.72 75.63 32.79
CA GLN A 7 39.86 75.21 31.40
C GLN A 7 38.99 73.96 31.22
N LEU A 8 37.83 74.15 30.59
CA LEU A 8 37.01 73.06 30.10
C LEU A 8 37.78 72.42 28.93
N ILE A 9 38.48 71.31 29.20
CA ILE A 9 39.06 70.50 28.13
C ILE A 9 37.88 69.91 27.37
N LEU A 10 37.56 70.54 26.24
CA LEU A 10 36.56 70.07 25.30
C LEU A 10 37.17 68.84 24.62
N ILE A 11 36.94 67.66 25.21
CA ILE A 11 37.27 66.40 24.56
C ILE A 11 36.54 66.43 23.22
N PRO A 12 37.23 66.23 22.08
CA PRO A 12 36.59 66.30 20.77
C PRO A 12 35.43 65.30 20.78
N SER A 13 34.21 65.83 20.74
CA SER A 13 32.94 65.09 20.81
C SER A 13 32.89 63.92 19.81
N ALA A 14 33.63 64.03 18.71
CA ALA A 14 33.79 62.98 17.72
C ALA A 14 34.44 61.69 18.26
N ALA A 15 35.40 61.77 19.19
CA ALA A 15 36.08 60.58 19.71
C ALA A 15 35.19 59.78 20.68
N VAL A 16 34.38 60.46 21.49
CA VAL A 16 33.39 59.83 22.38
C VAL A 16 32.24 59.25 21.57
N ALA A 17 31.79 59.95 20.52
CA ALA A 17 30.76 59.45 19.61
C ALA A 17 31.24 58.23 18.80
N ALA A 18 32.49 58.22 18.34
CA ALA A 18 33.06 57.08 17.63
C ALA A 18 33.24 55.87 18.57
N LEU A 19 33.70 56.08 19.80
CA LEU A 19 33.79 54.99 20.79
C LEU A 19 32.41 54.48 21.20
N ALA A 20 31.42 55.37 21.34
CA ALA A 20 30.03 55.01 21.61
C ALA A 20 29.37 54.31 20.42
N ALA A 21 29.70 54.68 19.17
CA ALA A 21 29.21 54.01 17.97
C ALA A 21 29.88 52.64 17.78
N VAL A 22 31.17 52.51 18.10
CA VAL A 22 31.87 51.22 18.12
C VAL A 22 31.33 50.35 19.26
N LEU A 23 31.10 50.91 20.45
CA LEU A 23 30.44 50.20 21.56
C LEU A 23 28.99 49.83 21.22
N PHE A 24 28.25 50.69 20.53
CA PHE A 24 26.88 50.42 20.06
C PHE A 24 26.86 49.33 18.98
N LEU A 25 27.84 49.32 18.08
CA LEU A 25 28.06 48.23 17.13
C LEU A 25 28.47 46.93 17.83
N PHE A 26 29.23 47.01 18.92
CA PHE A 26 29.55 45.86 19.79
C PHE A 26 28.39 45.44 20.72
N PHE A 27 27.38 46.29 20.91
CA PHE A 27 26.19 46.04 21.73
C PHE A 27 24.99 45.52 20.93
N GLN A 28 25.07 45.46 19.59
CA GLN A 28 24.23 44.53 18.83
C GLN A 28 24.75 43.10 19.03
N GLN A 29 24.85 42.66 20.29
CA GLN A 29 24.78 41.24 20.55
C GLN A 29 23.36 40.88 20.15
N GLU A 30 23.23 40.36 18.94
CA GLU A 30 21.99 39.90 18.36
C GLU A 30 21.33 38.95 19.38
N GLU A 31 20.35 39.49 20.08
CA GLU A 31 19.69 38.81 21.19
C GLU A 31 18.85 37.70 20.58
N ALA A 32 18.98 36.50 21.13
CA ALA A 32 18.25 35.37 20.60
C ALA A 32 16.74 35.69 20.68
N ILE A 33 16.02 35.43 19.60
CA ILE A 33 14.56 35.55 19.59
C ILE A 33 13.97 34.65 20.66
N GLU A 34 12.93 35.11 21.35
CA GLU A 34 12.32 34.32 22.40
C GLU A 34 11.76 33.00 21.84
N GLY A 35 11.97 31.89 22.56
CA GLY A 35 11.53 30.56 22.10
C GLY A 35 10.03 30.47 21.83
N SER A 36 9.20 31.28 22.49
CA SER A 36 7.77 31.39 22.21
C SER A 36 7.47 31.93 20.81
N ALA A 37 8.28 32.89 20.32
CA ALA A 37 8.17 33.41 18.96
C ALA A 37 8.65 32.38 17.91
N VAL A 38 9.64 31.56 18.26
CA VAL A 38 10.09 30.42 17.44
C VAL A 38 8.96 29.40 17.28
N ILE A 39 8.33 29.01 18.39
CA ILE A 39 7.18 28.08 18.39
C ILE A 39 6.08 28.62 17.49
N GLU A 40 5.59 29.85 17.74
CA GLU A 40 4.51 30.44 16.94
C GLU A 40 4.86 30.47 15.43
N THR A 41 6.12 30.76 15.09
CA THR A 41 6.55 30.78 13.69
C THR A 41 6.54 29.39 13.06
N LEU A 42 7.04 28.37 13.77
CA LEU A 42 7.10 27.00 13.29
C LEU A 42 5.70 26.39 13.18
N GLU A 43 4.85 26.58 14.18
CA GLU A 43 3.49 26.05 14.19
C GLU A 43 2.65 26.63 13.03
N ASN A 44 2.75 27.94 12.81
CA ASN A 44 2.06 28.59 11.69
C ASN A 44 2.63 28.19 10.33
N ARG A 45 3.95 28.04 10.21
CA ARG A 45 4.60 27.71 8.93
C ARG A 45 4.35 26.28 8.51
N TYR A 46 4.52 25.34 9.44
CA TYR A 46 4.46 23.91 9.16
C TYR A 46 3.09 23.30 9.49
N GLN A 47 2.14 24.10 9.99
CA GLN A 47 0.80 23.64 10.38
C GLN A 47 0.86 22.45 11.35
N ALA A 48 1.81 22.53 12.29
CA ALA A 48 2.18 21.46 13.22
C ALA A 48 2.24 22.00 14.65
N GLU A 49 2.19 21.14 15.66
CA GLU A 49 2.42 21.52 17.06
C GLU A 49 3.89 21.24 17.42
N VAL A 50 4.58 22.22 18.02
CA VAL A 50 5.97 22.02 18.46
C VAL A 50 5.97 21.27 19.80
N SER A 51 6.47 20.04 19.79
CA SER A 51 6.48 19.16 20.96
C SER A 51 7.65 19.45 21.89
N ASN A 52 8.79 19.92 21.36
CA ASN A 52 9.97 20.23 22.14
C ASN A 52 10.77 21.38 21.51
N LEU A 53 11.35 22.24 22.36
CA LEU A 53 12.25 23.33 21.94
C LEU A 53 13.36 23.51 22.98
N TYR A 54 14.62 23.48 22.53
CA TYR A 54 15.78 23.76 23.38
C TYR A 54 16.86 24.52 22.59
N LEU A 55 17.76 25.21 23.30
CA LEU A 55 18.85 26.00 22.70
C LEU A 55 20.18 25.27 22.91
N GLU A 56 20.89 25.01 21.81
CA GLU A 56 22.25 24.46 21.80
C GLU A 56 23.24 25.46 21.18
N ALA A 57 24.50 25.03 21.01
CA ALA A 57 25.58 25.89 20.51
C ALA A 57 25.39 26.34 19.06
N ASP A 58 24.63 25.59 18.28
CA ASP A 58 24.39 25.76 16.84
C ASP A 58 23.01 26.35 16.52
N GLY A 59 22.09 26.41 17.48
CA GLY A 59 20.81 27.11 17.33
C GLY A 59 19.70 26.57 18.22
N TYR A 60 18.47 26.99 17.93
CA TYR A 60 17.28 26.37 18.51
C TYR A 60 17.00 25.05 17.83
N HIS A 61 16.86 23.98 18.61
CA HIS A 61 16.43 22.67 18.16
C HIS A 61 14.96 22.50 18.51
N ALA A 62 14.13 22.34 17.48
CA ALA A 62 12.69 22.19 17.61
C ALA A 62 12.25 20.85 17.03
N SER A 63 11.50 20.08 17.83
CA SER A 63 10.86 18.84 17.38
C SER A 63 9.38 19.09 17.18
N PHE A 64 8.83 18.63 16.06
CA PHE A 64 7.41 18.73 15.76
C PHE A 64 6.95 17.58 14.86
N GLU A 65 5.68 17.24 14.97
CA GLU A 65 5.05 16.16 14.20
C GLU A 65 4.15 16.77 13.12
N THR A 66 4.31 16.28 11.89
CA THR A 66 3.42 16.55 10.77
C THR A 66 2.77 15.24 10.32
N ALA A 67 1.78 15.30 9.43
CA ALA A 67 1.18 14.10 8.82
C ALA A 67 2.20 13.16 8.16
N SER A 68 3.33 13.69 7.67
CA SER A 68 4.38 12.90 7.00
C SER A 68 5.41 12.29 7.96
N GLY A 69 5.42 12.69 9.23
CA GLY A 69 6.42 12.25 10.19
C GLY A 69 6.88 13.29 11.19
N GLU A 70 7.82 12.87 12.02
CA GLU A 70 8.52 13.66 13.03
C GLU A 70 9.75 14.34 12.42
N TYR A 71 9.88 15.63 12.67
CA TYR A 71 10.95 16.47 12.17
C TYR A 71 11.72 17.11 13.32
N GLU A 72 13.03 17.25 13.13
CA GLU A 72 13.90 18.10 13.93
C GLU A 72 14.39 19.26 13.06
N ALA A 73 14.18 20.50 13.52
CA ALA A 73 14.66 21.70 12.86
C ALA A 73 15.71 22.40 13.71
N ILE A 74 16.76 22.90 13.07
CA ILE A 74 17.75 23.80 13.66
C ILE A 74 17.44 25.21 13.15
N ILE A 75 17.22 26.14 14.07
CA ILE A 75 16.82 27.52 13.76
C ILE A 75 17.88 28.47 14.27
N ASP A 76 18.26 29.43 13.42
CA ASP A 76 19.17 30.50 13.78
C ASP A 76 18.54 31.32 14.93
N PRO A 77 19.19 31.40 16.09
CA PRO A 77 18.60 32.01 17.27
C PRO A 77 18.43 33.52 17.11
N VAL A 78 19.07 34.15 16.14
CA VAL A 78 19.01 35.60 15.91
C VAL A 78 17.96 35.94 14.86
N THR A 79 18.01 35.25 13.72
CA THR A 79 17.18 35.59 12.55
C THR A 79 15.85 34.84 12.55
N GLY A 80 15.75 33.70 13.25
CA GLY A 80 14.62 32.80 13.17
C GLY A 80 14.55 32.01 11.86
N GLU A 81 15.63 32.03 11.06
CA GLU A 81 15.72 31.24 9.83
C GLU A 81 15.97 29.78 10.15
N VAL A 82 15.32 28.88 9.39
CA VAL A 82 15.55 27.44 9.51
C VAL A 82 16.88 27.14 8.81
N LEU A 83 17.88 26.75 9.59
CA LEU A 83 19.21 26.38 9.13
C LEU A 83 19.26 24.94 8.63
N ALA A 84 18.54 24.04 9.31
CA ALA A 84 18.40 22.64 8.92
C ALA A 84 17.00 22.12 9.28
N LEU A 85 16.54 21.15 8.50
CA LEU A 85 15.30 20.41 8.76
C LEU A 85 15.57 18.95 8.39
N GLU A 86 15.56 18.08 9.39
CA GLU A 86 15.78 16.65 9.24
C GLU A 86 14.51 15.90 9.64
N GLN A 87 14.04 15.01 8.78
CA GLN A 87 12.97 14.08 9.14
C GLN A 87 13.60 12.92 9.91
N ILE A 88 13.29 12.81 11.20
CA ILE A 88 13.91 11.81 12.10
C ILE A 88 13.08 10.54 12.20
N ARG A 89 11.78 10.61 11.90
CA ARG A 89 10.88 9.45 11.82
C ARG A 89 9.79 9.70 10.80
N VAL A 90 9.62 8.78 9.88
CA VAL A 90 8.45 8.77 8.99
C VAL A 90 7.27 8.22 9.79
N LEU A 91 6.18 8.96 9.83
CA LEU A 91 4.88 8.44 10.28
C LEU A 91 4.10 8.18 9.01
N GLU A 92 3.88 6.91 8.72
CA GLU A 92 3.06 6.50 7.58
C GLU A 92 1.62 6.94 7.83
N GLU A 93 1.21 8.03 7.21
CA GLU A 93 0.00 7.97 6.41
C GLU A 93 0.49 7.81 4.97
N THR A 94 0.08 6.71 4.33
CA THR A 94 0.50 6.30 2.99
C THR A 94 0.48 7.51 2.05
N GLU A 95 1.60 7.70 1.32
CA GLU A 95 1.70 8.13 -0.09
C GLU A 95 2.94 9.04 -0.35
N GLU A 96 3.86 8.46 -1.13
CA GLU A 96 4.80 9.02 -2.12
C GLU A 96 6.08 9.80 -1.72
N THR A 97 7.25 9.23 -2.09
CA THR A 97 8.33 9.97 -2.77
C THR A 97 9.14 9.06 -3.72
N ALA A 98 8.70 9.01 -4.98
CA ALA A 98 9.41 8.78 -6.25
C ALA A 98 10.75 8.02 -6.23
N SER A 99 10.65 6.69 -6.21
CA SER A 99 11.65 5.73 -6.68
C SER A 99 11.10 4.87 -7.82
N GLN A 100 10.48 5.42 -8.89
CA GLN A 100 9.58 4.61 -9.74
C GLN A 100 8.65 3.80 -8.83
N ASP A 101 7.75 4.50 -8.16
CA ASP A 101 7.02 3.91 -7.04
C ASP A 101 6.24 2.69 -7.52
N ILE A 102 6.55 1.56 -6.88
CA ILE A 102 5.80 0.33 -7.01
C ILE A 102 4.39 0.67 -6.53
N LEU A 103 3.39 0.43 -7.40
CA LEU A 103 1.98 0.62 -7.12
C LEU A 103 1.61 -0.07 -5.81
N THR A 104 0.81 0.60 -5.00
CA THR A 104 0.35 0.05 -3.73
C THR A 104 -0.62 -1.12 -3.94
N GLU A 105 -0.77 -1.98 -2.92
CA GLU A 105 -1.78 -3.05 -2.96
C GLU A 105 -3.20 -2.50 -3.21
N GLU A 106 -3.52 -1.30 -2.70
CA GLU A 106 -4.82 -0.66 -2.92
C GLU A 106 -5.03 -0.28 -4.40
N GLU A 107 -4.02 0.29 -5.06
CA GLU A 107 -4.07 0.58 -6.50
C GLU A 107 -4.20 -0.71 -7.32
N ILE A 108 -3.49 -1.77 -6.94
CA ILE A 108 -3.57 -3.08 -7.59
C ILE A 108 -4.96 -3.72 -7.43
N ARG A 109 -5.58 -3.56 -6.26
CA ARG A 109 -6.97 -3.96 -6.02
C ARG A 109 -7.92 -3.18 -6.92
N SER A 110 -7.77 -1.86 -7.02
CA SER A 110 -8.59 -1.03 -7.92
C SER A 110 -8.42 -1.44 -9.39
N ILE A 111 -7.20 -1.69 -9.85
CA ILE A 111 -6.93 -2.15 -11.22
C ILE A 111 -7.61 -3.50 -11.48
N THR A 112 -7.59 -4.40 -10.50
CA THR A 112 -8.24 -5.72 -10.59
C THR A 112 -9.76 -5.59 -10.70
N GLU A 113 -10.38 -4.76 -9.86
CA GLU A 113 -11.83 -4.47 -9.90
C GLU A 113 -12.26 -3.79 -11.20
N ASP A 114 -11.44 -2.88 -11.74
CA ASP A 114 -11.71 -2.20 -13.01
C ASP A 114 -11.50 -3.12 -14.24
N THR A 115 -10.58 -4.07 -14.14
CA THR A 115 -10.26 -5.02 -15.22
C THR A 115 -11.31 -6.12 -15.34
N VAL A 116 -11.79 -6.63 -14.20
CA VAL A 116 -12.68 -7.81 -14.16
C VAL A 116 -14.13 -7.37 -14.05
N SER A 117 -14.94 -7.75 -15.04
CA SER A 117 -16.37 -7.45 -15.02
C SER A 117 -17.11 -8.40 -14.06
N GLY A 118 -17.60 -7.88 -12.95
CA GLY A 118 -18.40 -8.64 -11.98
C GLY A 118 -18.21 -8.12 -10.56
N GLU A 119 -18.79 -8.83 -9.59
CA GLU A 119 -18.42 -8.64 -8.18
C GLU A 119 -17.15 -9.47 -7.94
N VAL A 120 -16.04 -8.78 -7.67
CA VAL A 120 -14.71 -9.38 -7.54
C VAL A 120 -14.35 -9.46 -6.07
N ASP A 121 -13.98 -10.65 -5.60
CA ASP A 121 -13.39 -10.88 -4.28
C ASP A 121 -11.89 -11.14 -4.45
N VAL A 122 -11.06 -10.13 -4.16
CA VAL A 122 -9.60 -10.26 -4.24
C VAL A 122 -9.08 -10.99 -3.00
N THR A 123 -8.64 -12.23 -3.19
CA THR A 123 -8.24 -13.14 -2.11
C THR A 123 -6.77 -13.04 -1.73
N ALA A 124 -5.89 -12.67 -2.68
CA ALA A 124 -4.46 -12.46 -2.42
C ALA A 124 -3.85 -11.45 -3.38
N VAL A 125 -2.88 -10.68 -2.89
CA VAL A 125 -2.03 -9.77 -3.67
C VAL A 125 -0.60 -9.96 -3.20
N GLU A 126 0.28 -10.40 -4.09
CA GLU A 126 1.68 -10.69 -3.78
C GLU A 126 2.60 -9.94 -4.75
N LEU A 127 3.58 -9.20 -4.22
CA LEU A 127 4.61 -8.53 -5.03
C LEU A 127 5.77 -9.50 -5.27
N GLU A 128 6.11 -9.74 -6.54
CA GLU A 128 7.28 -10.51 -6.94
C GLU A 128 8.37 -9.58 -7.49
N ASP A 129 9.51 -9.48 -6.78
CA ASP A 129 10.63 -8.58 -7.12
C ASP A 129 12.01 -9.27 -7.19
N GLU A 130 12.08 -10.59 -7.02
CA GLU A 130 13.36 -11.29 -6.78
C GLU A 130 14.23 -11.52 -8.04
N ASP A 131 13.67 -11.58 -9.26
CA ASP A 131 14.44 -11.97 -10.48
C ASP A 131 13.95 -11.32 -11.80
N GLY A 132 13.31 -10.13 -11.76
CA GLY A 132 12.73 -9.52 -12.97
C GLY A 132 12.26 -8.07 -12.81
N ALA A 133 11.45 -7.59 -13.77
CA ALA A 133 10.67 -6.38 -13.55
C ALA A 133 9.64 -6.67 -12.45
N PRO A 134 9.48 -5.79 -11.44
CA PRO A 134 8.58 -6.05 -10.34
C PRO A 134 7.14 -6.13 -10.87
N HIS A 135 6.42 -7.17 -10.45
CA HIS A 135 5.02 -7.36 -10.83
C HIS A 135 4.23 -7.94 -9.66
N TYR A 136 2.93 -7.66 -9.65
CA TYR A 136 1.99 -8.22 -8.70
C TYR A 136 1.34 -9.47 -9.27
N SER A 137 1.28 -10.54 -8.49
CA SER A 137 0.41 -11.69 -8.71
C SER A 137 -0.85 -11.50 -7.85
N VAL A 138 -2.01 -11.36 -8.49
CA VAL A 138 -3.29 -11.13 -7.81
C VAL A 138 -4.19 -12.34 -8.02
N ALA A 139 -4.63 -12.97 -6.95
CA ALA A 139 -5.67 -13.99 -6.98
C ALA A 139 -7.02 -13.37 -6.59
N PHE A 140 -8.06 -13.69 -7.34
CA PHE A 140 -9.41 -13.20 -7.09
C PHE A 140 -10.46 -14.25 -7.45
N GLN A 141 -11.69 -14.06 -6.96
CA GLN A 141 -12.87 -14.83 -7.33
C GLN A 141 -13.91 -13.91 -8.00
N VAL A 142 -14.53 -14.39 -9.08
CA VAL A 142 -15.64 -13.72 -9.75
C VAL A 142 -16.63 -14.75 -10.29
N ASP A 143 -17.91 -14.59 -10.00
CA ASP A 143 -18.97 -15.51 -10.40
C ASP A 143 -18.63 -17.00 -10.13
N ASN A 144 -18.09 -17.31 -8.94
CA ASN A 144 -17.70 -18.67 -8.53
C ASN A 144 -16.55 -19.30 -9.34
N ARG A 145 -15.78 -18.49 -10.08
CA ARG A 145 -14.55 -18.87 -10.78
C ARG A 145 -13.36 -18.20 -10.11
N SER A 146 -12.24 -18.90 -10.06
CA SER A 146 -10.98 -18.29 -9.61
C SER A 146 -10.27 -17.67 -10.79
N GLY A 147 -9.59 -16.56 -10.55
CA GLY A 147 -8.78 -15.91 -11.55
C GLY A 147 -7.45 -15.44 -10.98
N ARG A 148 -6.48 -15.29 -11.88
CA ARG A 148 -5.18 -14.71 -11.57
C ARG A 148 -4.87 -13.57 -12.54
N LEU A 149 -4.36 -12.47 -12.01
CA LEU A 149 -3.76 -11.40 -12.78
C LEU A 149 -2.26 -11.33 -12.48
N GLU A 150 -1.44 -11.05 -13.50
CA GLU A 150 -0.09 -10.51 -13.32
C GLU A 150 -0.11 -9.05 -13.78
N ILE A 151 0.31 -8.14 -12.90
CA ILE A 151 0.22 -6.69 -13.12
C ILE A 151 1.60 -6.08 -12.93
N ASP A 152 2.14 -5.40 -13.95
CA ASP A 152 3.40 -4.66 -13.85
C ASP A 152 3.30 -3.65 -12.71
N ALA A 153 4.24 -3.75 -11.76
CA ALA A 153 4.13 -3.03 -10.51
C ALA A 153 4.45 -1.54 -10.63
N LEU A 154 4.92 -1.06 -11.79
CA LEU A 154 5.27 0.35 -12.00
C LEU A 154 4.24 1.08 -12.86
N SER A 155 3.57 0.36 -13.75
CA SER A 155 2.67 0.92 -14.75
C SER A 155 1.21 0.50 -14.58
N GLY A 156 0.95 -0.56 -13.81
CA GLY A 156 -0.38 -1.13 -13.64
C GLY A 156 -0.88 -1.87 -14.89
N ALA A 157 0.00 -2.13 -15.84
CA ALA A 157 -0.34 -2.89 -17.03
C ALA A 157 -0.60 -4.35 -16.66
N VAL A 158 -1.76 -4.87 -17.09
CA VAL A 158 -2.09 -6.29 -16.93
C VAL A 158 -1.32 -7.09 -17.99
N ASP A 159 -0.33 -7.85 -17.55
CA ASP A 159 0.51 -8.69 -18.40
C ASP A 159 -0.11 -10.09 -18.61
N LEU A 160 -0.81 -10.60 -17.59
CA LEU A 160 -1.52 -11.88 -17.64
C LEU A 160 -2.89 -11.76 -16.99
N PHE A 161 -3.88 -12.39 -17.60
CA PHE A 161 -5.20 -12.60 -17.02
C PHE A 161 -5.64 -14.04 -17.30
N THR A 162 -5.89 -14.80 -16.23
CA THR A 162 -6.50 -16.12 -16.31
C THR A 162 -7.79 -16.13 -15.51
N LEU A 163 -8.80 -16.80 -16.06
CA LEU A 163 -9.98 -17.23 -15.35
C LEU A 163 -9.98 -18.74 -15.49
N GLU A 164 -9.70 -19.42 -14.39
CA GLU A 164 -9.89 -20.85 -14.30
C GLU A 164 -11.36 -21.06 -13.88
N GLU A 165 -12.13 -21.73 -14.73
CA GLU A 165 -13.22 -22.53 -14.20
C GLU A 165 -12.53 -23.54 -13.29
N GLU A 166 -12.44 -23.23 -11.99
CA GLU A 166 -12.01 -24.21 -11.02
C GLU A 166 -12.98 -25.37 -11.18
N ALA A 167 -12.44 -26.50 -11.64
CA ALA A 167 -12.91 -27.80 -11.21
C ALA A 167 -12.99 -27.71 -9.69
N SER A 168 -14.21 -27.66 -9.18
CA SER A 168 -14.52 -27.47 -7.77
C SER A 168 -13.60 -28.37 -6.94
N LEU A 169 -12.99 -27.84 -5.87
CA LEU A 169 -12.26 -28.68 -4.89
C LEU A 169 -13.21 -29.58 -4.10
N GLU A 170 -14.51 -29.34 -4.21
CA GLU A 170 -15.56 -30.24 -3.74
C GLU A 170 -16.00 -31.11 -4.92
N PRO A 171 -16.15 -32.43 -4.74
CA PRO A 171 -16.74 -33.25 -5.79
C PRO A 171 -18.15 -32.73 -6.13
N LEU A 172 -18.56 -32.90 -7.38
CA LEU A 172 -19.92 -32.68 -7.85
C LEU A 172 -20.91 -33.33 -6.88
N SER A 173 -22.07 -32.73 -6.72
CA SER A 173 -23.21 -33.42 -6.11
C SER A 173 -23.67 -34.59 -6.99
N GLU A 174 -24.31 -35.58 -6.38
CA GLU A 174 -24.95 -36.68 -7.12
C GLU A 174 -25.92 -36.12 -8.18
N GLU A 175 -26.67 -35.07 -7.85
CA GLU A 175 -27.61 -34.45 -8.78
C GLU A 175 -26.94 -33.79 -10.00
N GLU A 176 -25.76 -33.18 -9.82
CA GLU A 176 -24.98 -32.59 -10.92
C GLU A 176 -24.39 -33.69 -11.81
N ALA A 177 -23.83 -34.74 -11.22
CA ALA A 177 -23.30 -35.88 -11.97
C ALA A 177 -24.41 -36.59 -12.77
N VAL A 178 -25.59 -36.77 -12.19
CA VAL A 178 -26.78 -37.31 -12.87
C VAL A 178 -27.20 -36.44 -14.04
N ALA A 179 -27.19 -35.11 -13.89
CA ALA A 179 -27.55 -34.21 -14.99
C ALA A 179 -26.60 -34.36 -16.18
N ILE A 180 -25.30 -34.50 -15.93
CA ILE A 180 -24.28 -34.74 -16.97
C ILE A 180 -24.50 -36.12 -17.61
N ALA A 181 -24.69 -37.17 -16.81
CA ALA A 181 -24.92 -38.52 -17.31
C ALA A 181 -26.17 -38.61 -18.21
N LEU A 182 -27.27 -37.96 -17.81
CA LEU A 182 -28.51 -37.91 -18.60
C LEU A 182 -28.41 -37.05 -19.87
N GLU A 183 -27.48 -36.10 -19.91
CA GLU A 183 -27.16 -35.35 -21.13
C GLU A 183 -26.40 -36.23 -22.14
N GLU A 184 -25.50 -37.09 -21.65
CA GLU A 184 -24.76 -38.05 -22.48
C GLU A 184 -25.65 -39.22 -22.95
N HIS A 185 -26.47 -39.79 -22.08
CA HIS A 185 -27.40 -40.87 -22.42
C HIS A 185 -28.74 -40.68 -21.72
N GLN A 186 -29.80 -40.49 -22.50
CA GLN A 186 -31.15 -40.38 -21.94
C GLN A 186 -31.61 -41.76 -21.42
N GLY A 187 -32.30 -41.78 -20.29
CA GLY A 187 -32.90 -43.00 -19.71
C GLY A 187 -33.43 -42.75 -18.29
N GLU A 188 -33.61 -43.82 -17.53
CA GLU A 188 -33.86 -43.76 -16.08
C GLU A 188 -32.57 -44.13 -15.35
N VAL A 189 -32.15 -43.34 -14.36
CA VAL A 189 -30.99 -43.65 -13.52
C VAL A 189 -31.36 -44.80 -12.58
N ASP A 190 -30.61 -45.89 -12.62
CA ASP A 190 -30.82 -47.05 -11.74
C ASP A 190 -29.93 -46.98 -10.49
N ASP A 191 -28.62 -46.72 -10.66
CA ASP A 191 -27.66 -46.61 -9.56
C ASP A 191 -26.65 -45.47 -9.76
N ILE A 192 -26.13 -44.97 -8.62
CA ILE A 192 -25.13 -43.90 -8.57
C ILE A 192 -24.13 -44.24 -7.45
N ASP A 193 -22.87 -44.42 -7.81
CA ASP A 193 -21.79 -44.67 -6.86
C ASP A 193 -20.69 -43.61 -6.99
N LEU A 194 -20.18 -43.14 -5.84
CA LEU A 194 -19.00 -42.28 -5.75
C LEU A 194 -17.82 -43.10 -5.23
N GLU A 195 -16.82 -43.31 -6.09
CA GLU A 195 -15.69 -44.16 -5.77
C GLU A 195 -14.34 -43.62 -6.24
N GLU A 196 -13.24 -44.20 -5.73
CA GLU A 196 -11.89 -43.82 -6.12
C GLU A 196 -11.31 -44.87 -7.08
N GLU A 197 -11.12 -44.49 -8.35
CA GLU A 197 -10.49 -45.33 -9.37
C GLU A 197 -9.12 -44.76 -9.76
N ASN A 198 -8.06 -45.57 -9.63
CA ASN A 198 -6.69 -45.17 -10.00
C ASN A 198 -6.20 -43.86 -9.35
N GLY A 199 -6.68 -43.53 -8.14
CA GLY A 199 -6.35 -42.30 -7.42
C GLY A 199 -7.14 -41.07 -7.89
N ARG A 200 -8.23 -41.27 -8.63
CA ARG A 200 -9.18 -40.24 -9.06
C ARG A 200 -10.56 -40.56 -8.47
N LEU A 201 -11.21 -39.57 -7.88
CA LEU A 201 -12.58 -39.70 -7.42
C LEU A 201 -13.53 -39.57 -8.62
N VAL A 202 -14.45 -40.52 -8.80
CA VAL A 202 -15.35 -40.61 -9.96
C VAL A 202 -16.76 -40.97 -9.51
N PHE A 203 -17.76 -40.52 -10.27
CA PHE A 203 -19.11 -41.05 -10.24
C PHE A 203 -19.27 -42.12 -11.30
N GLU A 204 -19.79 -43.29 -10.93
CA GLU A 204 -20.29 -44.32 -11.84
C GLU A 204 -21.83 -44.28 -11.80
N ILE A 205 -22.45 -44.07 -12.95
CA ILE A 205 -23.91 -43.89 -13.07
C ILE A 205 -24.45 -44.85 -14.11
N GLU A 206 -25.36 -45.72 -13.68
CA GLU A 206 -26.06 -46.69 -14.54
C GLU A 206 -27.38 -46.08 -15.03
N ILE A 207 -27.59 -46.12 -16.35
CA ILE A 207 -28.77 -45.59 -17.02
C ILE A 207 -29.47 -46.70 -17.79
N GLU A 208 -30.66 -47.09 -17.33
CA GLU A 208 -31.51 -48.08 -17.97
C GLU A 208 -32.43 -47.45 -19.04
N ASN A 209 -32.64 -48.17 -20.15
CA ASN A 209 -33.53 -47.77 -21.24
C ASN A 209 -34.67 -48.76 -21.54
N GLY A 210 -35.07 -49.56 -20.55
CA GLY A 210 -36.23 -50.45 -20.62
C GLY A 210 -36.16 -51.51 -21.74
N GLU A 211 -37.25 -52.25 -21.96
CA GLU A 211 -37.23 -53.39 -22.90
C GLU A 211 -36.90 -52.97 -24.36
N GLY A 212 -35.67 -53.28 -24.78
CA GLY A 212 -35.16 -53.04 -26.13
C GLY A 212 -34.36 -51.73 -26.28
N GLY A 213 -34.16 -51.00 -25.18
CA GLY A 213 -33.13 -49.96 -25.06
C GLY A 213 -31.75 -50.55 -24.80
N VAL A 214 -30.73 -49.71 -24.91
CA VAL A 214 -29.34 -50.06 -24.57
C VAL A 214 -29.04 -49.35 -23.25
N ASP A 215 -28.66 -50.13 -22.25
CA ASP A 215 -28.29 -49.61 -20.93
C ASP A 215 -26.86 -49.06 -21.00
N ALA A 216 -26.53 -48.09 -20.16
CA ALA A 216 -25.23 -47.47 -20.18
C ALA A 216 -24.66 -47.19 -18.79
N ASP A 217 -23.40 -47.54 -18.60
CA ASP A 217 -22.59 -47.14 -17.45
C ASP A 217 -21.73 -45.93 -17.86
N ILE A 218 -21.90 -44.83 -17.14
CA ILE A 218 -21.20 -43.58 -17.40
C ILE A 218 -20.30 -43.25 -16.22
N VAL A 219 -19.00 -43.13 -16.48
CA VAL A 219 -18.01 -42.74 -15.48
C VAL A 219 -17.64 -41.27 -15.68
N ILE A 220 -17.80 -40.46 -14.63
CA ILE A 220 -17.60 -39.02 -14.65
C ILE A 220 -16.56 -38.65 -13.59
N ASP A 221 -15.57 -37.84 -13.96
CA ASP A 221 -14.64 -37.29 -12.99
C ASP A 221 -15.36 -36.41 -11.97
N ALA A 222 -15.26 -36.77 -10.69
CA ALA A 222 -16.07 -36.15 -9.65
C ALA A 222 -15.72 -34.67 -9.42
N TYR A 223 -14.55 -34.18 -9.84
CA TYR A 223 -14.16 -32.78 -9.62
C TYR A 223 -14.38 -31.89 -10.84
N THR A 224 -14.21 -32.45 -12.03
CA THR A 224 -14.23 -31.70 -13.29
C THR A 224 -15.53 -31.87 -14.08
N GLY A 225 -16.32 -32.91 -13.81
CA GLY A 225 -17.48 -33.28 -14.63
C GLY A 225 -17.12 -33.85 -16.00
N GLU A 226 -15.84 -34.14 -16.26
CA GLU A 226 -15.39 -34.78 -17.50
C GLU A 226 -15.93 -36.22 -17.56
N VAL A 227 -16.61 -36.57 -18.66
CA VAL A 227 -17.05 -37.94 -18.94
C VAL A 227 -15.85 -38.77 -19.37
N LEU A 228 -15.42 -39.68 -18.51
CA LEU A 228 -14.20 -40.49 -18.67
C LEU A 228 -14.46 -41.75 -19.50
N SER A 229 -15.62 -42.37 -19.34
CA SER A 229 -16.03 -43.52 -20.14
C SER A 229 -17.54 -43.67 -20.22
N VAL A 230 -17.98 -44.24 -21.34
CA VAL A 230 -19.35 -44.72 -21.55
C VAL A 230 -19.26 -46.16 -22.02
N ILE A 231 -19.86 -47.07 -21.27
CA ILE A 231 -19.95 -48.50 -21.59
C ILE A 231 -21.43 -48.80 -21.83
N TYR A 232 -21.71 -49.53 -22.91
CA TYR A 232 -23.07 -49.94 -23.25
C TYR A 232 -23.20 -51.44 -23.00
N ASP A 233 -24.23 -51.85 -22.25
CA ASP A 233 -24.61 -53.26 -22.10
C ASP A 233 -25.78 -53.61 -23.05
N ASP A 234 -25.76 -54.83 -23.61
CA ASP A 234 -26.61 -55.30 -24.74
C ASP A 234 -27.37 -56.60 -24.40
#